data_AF-Q2H9A3-F1
#
_entry.id   AF-Q2H9A3-F1
#
_cell.length_a   1.000
_cell.length_b   1.000
_cell.length_c   1.000
_cell.angle_alpha   90.00
_cell.angle_beta   90.00
_cell.angle_gamma   90.00
#
_symmetry.space_group_name_H-M   'P 1'
#
loop_
_entity.id
_entity.type
_entity.pdbx_description
1 polymer ?
#
loop_
_entity_poly.entity_id
_entity_poly.type
_entity_poly.pdbx_seq_one_letter_code
_entity_poly.pdbx_strand_id
1 'polypeptide(L)'
;MNDSDPTSVMKLSQLQELIVSESPSKLEGGIQTGLRILSSIKKAFALAETMPEIAERVKSCDKLQAQAAPQRSVVGVVGSTGAGKSSVINAVLEEECLVPTHGMRACTAVITEISYNNSDREDQKYRAEIHFISKKQWTKELRVMLVDMADNQDALGANYKSSESEASIAYDKIRAVYPSLESEEIKDGKFDIDELLAEPLVKSLLGTVERLASSKSEDLLKLLKPFIDSQEKALGKKQPGKMGYWPLVKVVKVFVPSPILKTGLVLVDLPGSHDSNAARSAIASKYIEQCSGLWVVAPIARAADDKVAQTYLGDNFKRQLQFDGTYSRMTVICSKADDISVTEALKYLPEEAEAKQLHAHIRLLEPECKKLQEKLDILEQGETEAYGEIEQCLTYIGGLRSAIDDSADEDDVILFSPRASRKRPTREKTSKPSKRTRRQRDDDSEDSDSTLGDEPIVLEDGPEKEHISLKEAKRWLREAESHLNKLISKREELS
;
A
#
# COMPACT_ATOMS: atom_id res chain seq x y z
N MET A 1 7.16 20.02 32.47
CA MET A 1 8.07 19.78 33.62
C MET A 1 9.32 19.13 33.06
N ASN A 2 10.46 19.71 33.41
CA ASN A 2 11.78 19.54 32.80
C ASN A 2 12.21 18.10 32.53
N ASP A 3 12.91 17.92 31.40
CA ASP A 3 13.92 16.89 31.18
C ASP A 3 14.74 16.71 32.45
N SER A 4 14.60 15.54 33.07
CA SER A 4 15.35 15.18 34.27
C SER A 4 16.39 14.12 33.90
N ASP A 5 17.64 14.56 34.02
CA ASP A 5 18.87 13.80 34.24
C ASP A 5 18.81 12.26 34.01
N PRO A 6 19.45 11.72 32.96
CA PRO A 6 19.43 10.28 32.64
C PRO A 6 20.11 9.38 33.69
N THR A 7 20.72 9.97 34.73
CA THR A 7 21.39 9.27 35.83
C THR A 7 20.57 9.13 37.13
N SER A 8 19.36 9.69 37.19
CA SER A 8 18.47 9.51 38.35
C SER A 8 18.00 8.05 38.46
N VAL A 9 18.60 7.29 39.39
CA VAL A 9 18.18 5.92 39.70
C VAL A 9 16.82 5.98 40.40
N MET A 10 15.76 5.63 39.68
CA MET A 10 14.42 5.47 40.26
C MET A 10 14.47 4.49 41.44
N LYS A 11 13.88 4.88 42.57
CA LYS A 11 13.76 4.06 43.78
C LYS A 11 12.75 2.92 43.56
N LEU A 12 12.91 1.80 44.27
CA LEU A 12 12.00 0.66 44.22
C LEU A 12 10.53 1.05 44.48
N SER A 13 10.30 2.02 45.38
CA SER A 13 8.96 2.56 45.66
C SER A 13 8.32 3.24 44.45
N GLN A 14 9.11 3.90 43.61
CA GLN A 14 8.63 4.54 42.38
C GLN A 14 8.26 3.50 41.31
N LEU A 15 8.94 2.35 41.28
CA LEU A 15 8.56 1.22 40.41
C LEU A 15 7.24 0.58 40.84
N GLN A 16 6.94 0.55 42.15
CA GLN A 16 5.66 0.03 42.65
C GLN A 16 4.49 0.95 42.29
N GLU A 17 4.69 2.27 42.33
CA GLU A 17 3.69 3.26 41.90
C GLU A 17 3.36 3.15 40.40
N LEU A 18 4.32 2.71 39.57
CA LEU A 18 4.10 2.50 38.13
C LEU A 18 3.14 1.36 37.81
N ILE A 19 2.92 0.40 38.72
CA ILE A 19 1.98 -0.72 38.51
C ILE A 19 0.54 -0.22 38.33
N VAL A 20 0.20 0.93 38.92
CA VAL A 20 -1.14 1.54 38.88
C VAL A 20 -1.25 2.62 37.78
N SER A 21 -0.16 2.92 37.07
CA SER A 21 -0.14 3.95 36.04
C SER A 21 -0.79 3.49 34.75
N GLU A 22 -1.75 4.26 34.22
CA GLU A 22 -2.37 4.03 32.90
C GLU A 22 -1.59 4.68 31.74
N SER A 23 -0.54 5.46 32.03
CA SER A 23 0.24 6.16 31.01
C SER A 23 1.26 5.23 30.33
N PRO A 24 1.18 5.02 28.99
CA PRO A 24 2.09 4.12 28.27
C PRO A 24 3.56 4.52 28.39
N SER A 25 3.88 5.80 28.21
CA SER A 25 5.26 6.31 28.27
C SER A 25 5.91 6.11 29.64
N LYS A 26 5.12 6.23 30.72
CA LYS A 26 5.61 5.97 32.09
C LYS A 26 5.88 4.48 32.32
N LEU A 27 5.00 3.62 31.81
CA LEU A 27 5.17 2.16 31.90
C LEU A 27 6.41 1.70 31.12
N GLU A 28 6.61 2.19 29.90
CA GLU A 28 7.79 1.90 29.09
C GLU A 28 9.09 2.38 29.76
N GLY A 29 9.10 3.60 30.31
CA GLY A 29 10.23 4.11 31.10
C GLY A 29 10.51 3.27 32.35
N GLY A 30 9.45 2.77 33.00
CA GLY A 30 9.52 1.81 34.11
C GLY A 30 10.19 0.50 33.71
N ILE A 31 9.80 -0.08 32.56
CA ILE A 31 10.39 -1.30 32.01
C ILE A 31 11.88 -1.09 31.74
N GLN A 32 12.28 0.01 31.10
CA GLN A 32 13.69 0.31 30.83
C GLN A 32 14.52 0.43 32.12
N THR A 33 13.96 1.10 33.12
CA THR A 33 14.58 1.23 34.45
C THR A 33 14.72 -0.14 35.11
N GLY A 34 13.66 -0.94 35.10
CA GLY A 34 13.65 -2.31 35.62
C GLY A 34 14.73 -3.17 34.97
N LEU A 35 14.83 -3.13 33.63
CA LEU A 35 15.87 -3.83 32.87
C LEU A 35 17.30 -3.39 33.26
N ARG A 36 17.53 -2.09 33.50
CA ARG A 36 18.82 -1.56 33.96
C ARG A 36 19.19 -2.10 35.34
N ILE A 37 18.25 -2.09 36.29
CA ILE A 37 18.44 -2.67 37.63
C ILE A 37 18.74 -4.16 37.52
N LEU A 38 17.96 -4.88 36.71
CA LEU A 38 18.08 -6.32 36.54
C LEU A 38 19.42 -6.73 35.91
N SER A 39 19.91 -5.94 34.95
CA SER A 39 21.27 -6.12 34.39
C SER A 39 22.37 -5.87 35.43
N SER A 40 22.17 -4.92 36.35
CA SER A 40 23.13 -4.61 37.42
C SER A 40 23.18 -5.73 38.47
N ILE A 41 22.01 -6.27 38.84
CA ILE A 41 21.90 -7.45 39.72
C ILE A 41 22.60 -8.65 39.07
N LYS A 42 22.35 -8.90 37.78
CA LYS A 42 23.00 -10.00 37.05
C LYS A 42 24.53 -9.87 37.04
N LYS A 43 25.06 -8.66 36.82
CA LYS A 43 26.52 -8.39 36.90
C LYS A 43 27.09 -8.65 38.29
N ALA A 44 26.37 -8.30 39.36
CA ALA A 44 26.81 -8.57 40.73
C ALA A 44 26.83 -10.08 41.03
N PHE A 45 25.84 -10.83 40.51
CA PHE A 45 25.77 -12.28 40.66
C PHE A 45 26.80 -13.07 39.84
N ALA A 46 27.33 -12.50 38.75
CA ALA A 46 28.36 -13.14 37.93
C ALA A 46 29.63 -13.51 38.72
N LEU A 47 29.93 -12.77 39.80
CA LEU A 47 31.09 -13.04 40.66
C LEU A 47 30.94 -14.29 41.56
N ALA A 48 29.73 -14.83 41.69
CA ALA A 48 29.42 -15.95 42.58
C ALA A 48 28.52 -17.01 41.92
N GLU A 49 28.56 -17.07 40.58
CA GLU A 49 27.72 -17.95 39.76
C GLU A 49 27.94 -19.46 40.03
N THR A 50 29.06 -19.81 40.67
CA THR A 50 29.35 -21.19 41.11
C THR A 50 28.46 -21.67 42.25
N MET A 51 27.74 -20.77 42.94
CA MET A 51 26.77 -21.14 43.98
C MET A 51 25.42 -21.49 43.34
N PRO A 52 24.82 -22.66 43.65
CA PRO A 52 23.57 -23.11 43.03
C PRO A 52 22.40 -22.12 43.17
N GLU A 53 22.25 -21.49 44.34
CA GLU A 53 21.20 -20.50 44.59
C GLU A 53 21.35 -19.23 43.74
N ILE A 54 22.59 -18.82 43.48
CA ILE A 54 22.89 -17.63 42.66
C ILE A 54 22.65 -17.95 41.19
N ALA A 55 23.04 -19.14 40.73
CA ALA A 55 22.73 -19.62 39.39
C ALA A 55 21.22 -19.68 39.12
N GLU A 56 20.40 -20.07 40.11
CA GLU A 56 18.94 -20.04 39.99
C GLU A 56 18.41 -18.60 39.85
N ARG A 57 18.93 -17.66 40.66
CA ARG A 57 18.54 -16.24 40.55
C ARG A 57 18.95 -15.60 39.23
N VAL A 58 20.10 -15.98 38.66
CA VAL A 58 20.51 -15.54 37.31
C VAL A 58 19.52 -16.06 36.26
N LYS A 59 19.09 -17.32 36.34
CA LYS A 59 18.03 -17.86 35.45
C LYS A 59 16.70 -17.11 35.60
N SER A 60 16.31 -16.76 36.84
CA SER A 60 15.12 -15.93 37.06
C SER A 60 15.27 -14.55 36.42
N CYS A 61 16.46 -13.96 36.49
CA CYS A 61 16.75 -12.69 35.85
C CYS A 61 16.61 -12.78 34.33
N ASP A 62 17.16 -13.82 33.72
CA ASP A 62 17.06 -14.06 32.28
C ASP A 62 15.60 -14.24 31.83
N LYS A 63 14.81 -14.96 32.62
CA LYS A 63 13.38 -15.13 32.37
C LYS A 63 12.63 -13.79 32.41
N LEU A 64 12.92 -12.93 33.40
CA LEU A 64 12.29 -11.61 33.50
C LEU A 64 12.72 -10.68 32.36
N GLN A 65 14.00 -10.72 31.97
CA GLN A 65 14.50 -9.99 30.80
C GLN A 65 13.80 -10.41 29.52
N ALA A 66 13.60 -11.73 29.32
CA ALA A 66 12.89 -12.24 28.17
C ALA A 66 11.41 -11.80 28.14
N GLN A 67 10.77 -11.68 29.32
CA GLN A 67 9.38 -11.21 29.44
C GLN A 67 9.19 -9.72 29.18
N ALA A 68 10.24 -8.92 29.37
CA ALA A 68 10.22 -7.48 29.11
C ALA A 68 10.23 -7.13 27.61
N ALA A 69 10.49 -8.10 26.73
CA ALA A 69 10.36 -7.91 25.29
C ALA A 69 8.89 -7.54 24.95
N PRO A 70 8.68 -6.66 23.95
CA PRO A 70 7.34 -6.30 23.52
C PRO A 70 6.51 -7.56 23.21
N GLN A 71 5.37 -7.70 23.88
CA GLN A 71 4.51 -8.85 23.70
C GLN A 71 3.81 -8.76 22.35
N ARG A 72 3.86 -9.84 21.57
CA ARG A 72 3.21 -9.90 20.25
C ARG A 72 1.70 -9.77 20.42
N SER A 73 1.15 -8.63 20.05
CA SER A 73 -0.29 -8.33 20.10
C SER A 73 -0.85 -8.32 18.69
N VAL A 74 -1.67 -9.31 18.34
CA VAL A 74 -2.19 -9.48 16.98
C VAL A 74 -3.56 -8.84 16.86
N VAL A 75 -3.70 -7.88 15.95
CA VAL A 75 -4.98 -7.22 15.66
C VAL A 75 -5.41 -7.60 14.25
N GLY A 76 -6.49 -8.37 14.15
CA GLY A 76 -7.10 -8.72 12.87
C GLY A 76 -7.96 -7.59 12.35
N VAL A 77 -7.87 -7.27 11.06
CA VAL A 77 -8.72 -6.26 10.40
C VAL A 77 -9.73 -6.99 9.53
N VAL A 78 -11.02 -6.85 9.86
CA VAL A 78 -12.14 -7.51 9.18
C VAL A 78 -13.17 -6.50 8.70
N GLY A 79 -14.02 -6.92 7.77
CA GLY A 79 -14.98 -6.03 7.12
C GLY A 79 -15.29 -6.50 5.70
N SER A 80 -16.40 -6.01 5.16
CA SER A 80 -16.85 -6.33 3.80
C SER A 80 -15.82 -5.91 2.74
N THR A 81 -15.87 -6.54 1.56
CA THR A 81 -15.04 -6.15 0.42
C THR A 81 -15.37 -4.71 0.01
N GLY A 82 -14.36 -3.86 -0.20
CA GLY A 82 -14.59 -2.44 -0.48
C GLY A 82 -14.90 -1.55 0.74
N ALA A 83 -14.91 -2.11 1.96
CA ALA A 83 -15.05 -1.35 3.21
C ALA A 83 -13.84 -0.45 3.52
N GLY A 84 -12.72 -0.60 2.81
CA GLY A 84 -11.52 0.22 3.03
C GLY A 84 -10.53 -0.34 4.04
N LYS A 85 -10.57 -1.64 4.37
CA LYS A 85 -9.64 -2.30 5.30
C LYS A 85 -8.17 -2.00 5.01
N SER A 86 -7.71 -2.34 3.81
CA SER A 86 -6.31 -2.15 3.39
C SER A 86 -5.92 -0.67 3.34
N SER A 87 -6.87 0.22 3.03
CA SER A 87 -6.66 1.68 3.09
C SER A 87 -6.50 2.18 4.52
N VAL A 88 -7.29 1.67 5.47
CA VAL A 88 -7.14 1.99 6.90
C VAL A 88 -5.79 1.51 7.41
N ILE A 89 -5.36 0.31 7.03
CA ILE A 89 -4.04 -0.23 7.42
C ILE A 89 -2.91 0.66 6.89
N ASN A 90 -2.95 1.00 5.60
CA ASN A 90 -1.98 1.89 4.96
C ASN A 90 -1.94 3.26 5.66
N ALA A 91 -3.11 3.87 5.93
CA ALA A 91 -3.22 5.15 6.60
C ALA A 91 -2.67 5.12 8.04
N VAL A 92 -2.98 4.08 8.81
CA VAL A 92 -2.49 3.90 10.18
C VAL A 92 -0.97 3.69 10.22
N LEU A 93 -0.40 3.08 9.18
CA LEU A 93 1.03 2.86 9.07
C LEU A 93 1.79 4.03 8.44
N GLU A 94 1.09 5.08 8.01
CA GLU A 94 1.64 6.22 7.24
C GLU A 94 2.34 5.78 5.95
N GLU A 95 1.81 4.74 5.30
CA GLU A 95 2.33 4.18 4.05
C GLU A 95 1.29 4.32 2.95
N GLU A 96 1.69 4.76 1.77
CA GLU A 96 0.75 4.94 0.65
C GLU A 96 0.33 3.60 0.02
N CYS A 97 1.31 2.72 -0.22
CA CYS A 97 1.15 1.49 -0.98
C CYS A 97 1.86 0.28 -0.35
N LEU A 98 1.49 -0.10 0.88
CA LEU A 98 2.06 -1.30 1.54
C LEU A 98 1.23 -2.56 1.27
N VAL A 99 -0.07 -2.48 1.54
CA VAL A 99 -1.04 -3.56 1.29
C VAL A 99 -1.82 -3.22 0.02
N PRO A 100 -2.13 -4.19 -0.87
CA PRO A 100 -2.87 -3.90 -2.09
C PRO A 100 -4.25 -3.28 -1.78
N THR A 101 -4.55 -2.13 -2.38
CA THR A 101 -5.85 -1.44 -2.26
C THR A 101 -6.55 -1.43 -3.61
N HIS A 102 -7.66 -2.18 -3.79
CA HIS A 102 -8.61 -1.95 -4.89
C HIS A 102 -10.03 -1.80 -4.35
N GLY A 103 -10.73 -0.77 -4.82
CA GLY A 103 -12.09 -0.45 -4.38
C GLY A 103 -13.18 -1.36 -4.95
N MET A 104 -12.89 -2.18 -5.97
CA MET A 104 -13.89 -2.96 -6.71
C MET A 104 -13.76 -4.48 -6.56
N ARG A 105 -12.72 -4.99 -5.89
CA ARG A 105 -12.42 -6.43 -5.81
C ARG A 105 -11.84 -6.83 -4.46
N ALA A 106 -11.95 -8.11 -4.11
CA ALA A 106 -11.18 -8.68 -3.03
C ALA A 106 -9.68 -8.71 -3.44
N CYS A 107 -8.88 -7.92 -2.73
CA CYS A 107 -7.46 -7.70 -3.06
C CYS A 107 -6.52 -8.60 -2.25
N THR A 108 -7.01 -9.10 -1.12
CA THR A 108 -6.22 -9.84 -0.13
C THR A 108 -6.68 -11.29 -0.16
N ALA A 109 -6.05 -12.10 -1.03
CA ALA A 109 -6.36 -13.53 -1.10
C ALA A 109 -5.71 -14.33 0.05
N VAL A 110 -4.73 -13.74 0.72
CA VAL A 110 -3.86 -14.39 1.70
C VAL A 110 -3.75 -13.52 2.96
N ILE A 111 -3.74 -14.18 4.12
CA ILE A 111 -3.47 -13.52 5.41
C ILE A 111 -2.12 -12.79 5.35
N THR A 112 -2.14 -11.48 5.58
CA THR A 112 -0.94 -10.64 5.56
C THR A 112 -0.68 -10.06 6.95
N GLU A 113 0.32 -10.58 7.65
CA GLU A 113 0.78 -10.06 8.94
C GLU A 113 1.78 -8.93 8.70
N ILE A 114 1.59 -7.79 9.37
CA ILE A 114 2.45 -6.62 9.26
C ILE A 114 3.03 -6.33 10.64
N SER A 115 4.35 -6.35 10.74
CA SER A 115 5.08 -6.20 12.00
C SER A 115 6.28 -5.27 11.85
N TYR A 116 6.89 -4.87 12.97
CA TYR A 116 8.01 -3.95 12.95
C TYR A 116 9.25 -4.57 12.29
N ASN A 117 9.93 -3.79 11.46
CA ASN A 117 11.22 -4.16 10.91
C ASN A 117 12.37 -3.68 11.81
N ASN A 118 13.13 -4.64 12.34
CA ASN A 118 14.33 -4.36 13.15
C ASN A 118 15.62 -4.24 12.32
N SER A 119 15.54 -4.31 10.99
CA SER A 119 16.71 -4.19 10.12
C SER A 119 17.05 -2.72 9.87
N ASP A 120 18.29 -2.33 10.17
CA ASP A 120 18.81 -0.98 9.90
C ASP A 120 19.36 -0.83 8.47
N ARG A 121 19.25 -1.89 7.64
CA ARG A 121 19.75 -1.89 6.27
C ARG A 121 18.78 -1.20 5.32
N GLU A 122 19.23 -0.19 4.59
CA GLU A 122 18.39 0.56 3.64
C GLU A 122 17.81 -0.34 2.53
N ASP A 123 18.58 -1.32 2.03
CA ASP A 123 18.12 -2.28 1.01
C ASP A 123 17.05 -3.26 1.54
N GLN A 124 16.84 -3.29 2.86
CA GLN A 124 15.88 -4.16 3.54
C GLN A 124 14.92 -3.38 4.42
N LYS A 125 14.77 -2.08 4.16
CA LYS A 125 13.87 -1.20 4.90
C LYS A 125 12.44 -1.74 4.90
N TYR A 126 12.00 -2.28 3.77
CA TYR A 126 10.77 -3.06 3.63
C TYR A 126 11.15 -4.49 3.28
N ARG A 127 10.68 -5.46 4.07
CA ARG A 127 10.93 -6.89 3.79
C ARG A 127 9.65 -7.69 3.93
N ALA A 128 9.58 -8.79 3.19
CA ALA A 128 8.50 -9.73 3.33
C ALA A 128 9.00 -11.18 3.30
N GLU A 129 8.27 -12.05 3.98
CA GLU A 129 8.45 -13.48 3.96
C GLU A 129 7.15 -14.15 3.55
N ILE A 130 7.18 -14.91 2.47
CA ILE A 130 6.04 -15.68 1.98
C ILE A 130 6.23 -17.11 2.49
N HIS A 131 5.37 -17.51 3.44
CA HIS A 131 5.44 -18.85 4.03
C HIS A 131 4.50 -19.77 3.26
N PHE A 132 5.05 -20.75 2.55
CA PHE A 132 4.24 -21.74 1.86
C PHE A 132 3.82 -22.87 2.80
N ILE A 133 2.64 -23.45 2.55
CA ILE A 133 2.17 -24.63 3.28
C ILE A 133 3.15 -25.80 3.10
N SER A 134 3.31 -26.61 4.14
CA SER A 134 4.17 -27.80 4.05
C SER A 134 3.54 -28.87 3.16
N LYS A 135 4.38 -29.76 2.60
CA LYS A 135 3.89 -30.92 1.84
C LYS A 135 2.82 -31.71 2.60
N LYS A 136 3.06 -32.00 3.89
CA LYS A 136 2.09 -32.73 4.74
C LYS A 136 0.75 -32.01 4.88
N GLN A 137 0.77 -30.68 5.01
CA GLN A 137 -0.44 -29.87 5.12
C GLN A 137 -1.20 -29.88 3.80
N TRP A 138 -0.51 -29.67 2.67
CA TRP A 138 -1.16 -29.68 1.36
C TRP A 138 -1.74 -31.06 1.02
N THR A 139 -1.02 -32.16 1.31
CA THR A 139 -1.55 -33.52 1.14
C THR A 139 -2.82 -33.73 1.96
N LYS A 140 -2.84 -33.29 3.22
CA LYS A 140 -4.03 -33.41 4.07
C LYS A 140 -5.20 -32.61 3.50
N GLU A 141 -4.92 -31.40 3.03
CA GLU A 141 -5.91 -30.49 2.47
C GLU A 141 -6.49 -31.02 1.15
N LEU A 142 -5.66 -31.53 0.23
CA LEU A 142 -6.11 -32.20 -0.99
C LEU A 142 -7.00 -33.43 -0.71
N ARG A 143 -6.69 -34.23 0.32
CA ARG A 143 -7.52 -35.37 0.72
C ARG A 143 -8.91 -34.94 1.19
N VAL A 144 -8.98 -33.88 2.00
CA VAL A 144 -10.25 -33.33 2.47
C VAL A 144 -11.04 -32.79 1.28
N MET A 145 -10.41 -32.00 0.41
CA MET A 145 -11.03 -31.49 -0.81
C MET A 145 -11.60 -32.59 -1.72
N LEU A 146 -10.88 -33.70 -1.87
CA LEU A 146 -11.34 -34.83 -2.68
C LEU A 146 -12.62 -35.45 -2.09
N VAL A 147 -12.68 -35.60 -0.76
CA VAL A 147 -13.87 -36.10 -0.04
C VAL A 147 -15.02 -35.11 -0.19
N ASP A 148 -14.78 -33.82 0.05
CA ASP A 148 -15.80 -32.77 -0.03
C ASP A 148 -16.44 -32.71 -1.44
N MET A 149 -15.63 -32.85 -2.49
CA MET A 149 -16.09 -32.89 -3.88
C MET A 149 -16.82 -34.19 -4.25
N ALA A 150 -16.36 -35.34 -3.73
CA ALA A 150 -17.01 -36.63 -3.97
C ALA A 150 -18.40 -36.72 -3.32
N ASP A 151 -18.52 -36.25 -2.08
CA ASP A 151 -19.77 -36.29 -1.31
C ASP A 151 -20.82 -35.27 -1.81
N ASN A 152 -20.39 -34.25 -2.56
CA ASN A 152 -21.25 -33.15 -3.03
C ASN A 152 -21.16 -32.92 -4.55
N GLN A 153 -21.11 -34.00 -5.36
CA GLN A 153 -21.08 -33.88 -6.82
C GLN A 153 -22.23 -33.04 -7.41
N ASP A 154 -23.42 -33.08 -6.77
CA ASP A 154 -24.57 -32.27 -7.18
C ASP A 154 -24.32 -30.74 -7.03
N ALA A 155 -23.47 -30.33 -6.09
CA ALA A 155 -23.09 -28.94 -5.89
C ALA A 155 -22.12 -28.41 -6.97
N LEU A 156 -21.48 -29.31 -7.73
CA LEU A 156 -20.57 -29.01 -8.84
C LEU A 156 -21.27 -28.90 -10.21
N GLY A 157 -22.60 -29.04 -10.24
CA GLY A 157 -23.45 -28.94 -11.44
C GLY A 157 -23.67 -27.51 -11.96
N ALA A 158 -24.76 -27.28 -12.70
CA ALA A 158 -25.04 -26.02 -13.43
C ALA A 158 -25.01 -24.74 -12.56
N ASN A 159 -25.20 -24.85 -11.23
CA ASN A 159 -25.20 -23.75 -10.27
C ASN A 159 -23.88 -23.59 -9.47
N TYR A 160 -22.79 -24.26 -9.88
CA TYR A 160 -21.47 -24.21 -9.24
C TYR A 160 -21.00 -22.79 -8.85
N LYS A 161 -21.20 -21.81 -9.76
CA LYS A 161 -20.69 -20.44 -9.59
C LYS A 161 -21.39 -19.62 -8.49
N SER A 162 -22.46 -20.13 -7.90
CA SER A 162 -23.22 -19.43 -6.85
C SER A 162 -23.29 -20.18 -5.53
N SER A 163 -22.58 -21.32 -5.40
CA SER A 163 -22.60 -22.15 -4.20
C SER A 163 -21.40 -21.83 -3.31
N GLU A 164 -21.64 -21.45 -2.04
CA GLU A 164 -20.64 -21.33 -0.98
C GLU A 164 -20.28 -22.70 -0.34
N SER A 165 -20.53 -23.82 -1.05
CA SER A 165 -20.26 -25.17 -0.56
C SER A 165 -18.78 -25.50 -0.44
N GLU A 166 -18.45 -26.45 0.44
CA GLU A 166 -17.08 -26.96 0.64
C GLU A 166 -16.50 -27.57 -0.66
N ALA A 167 -17.33 -28.18 -1.50
CA ALA A 167 -16.93 -28.68 -2.82
C ALA A 167 -16.55 -27.55 -3.79
N SER A 168 -17.28 -26.43 -3.77
CA SER A 168 -16.97 -25.23 -4.59
C SER A 168 -15.62 -24.63 -4.19
N ILE A 169 -15.41 -24.52 -2.88
CA ILE A 169 -14.14 -24.11 -2.26
C ILE A 169 -12.97 -24.99 -2.72
N ALA A 170 -13.14 -26.31 -2.65
CA ALA A 170 -12.16 -27.30 -3.03
C ALA A 170 -11.77 -27.17 -4.51
N TYR A 171 -12.76 -27.10 -5.40
CA TYR A 171 -12.54 -26.96 -6.84
C TYR A 171 -11.78 -25.68 -7.17
N ASP A 172 -12.18 -24.53 -6.62
CA ASP A 172 -11.54 -23.24 -6.94
C ASP A 172 -10.06 -23.22 -6.53
N LYS A 173 -9.72 -23.84 -5.39
CA LYS A 173 -8.33 -23.99 -4.93
C LYS A 173 -7.52 -24.90 -5.85
N ILE A 174 -8.03 -26.08 -6.20
CA ILE A 174 -7.35 -27.02 -7.09
C ILE A 174 -7.13 -26.38 -8.46
N ARG A 175 -8.17 -25.76 -9.03
CA ARG A 175 -8.10 -25.08 -10.32
C ARG A 175 -7.11 -23.91 -10.33
N ALA A 176 -6.96 -23.21 -9.21
CA ALA A 176 -5.99 -22.13 -9.09
C ALA A 176 -4.54 -22.66 -9.09
N VAL A 177 -4.26 -23.75 -8.38
CA VAL A 177 -2.91 -24.33 -8.32
C VAL A 177 -2.56 -25.11 -9.60
N TYR A 178 -3.53 -25.84 -10.15
CA TYR A 178 -3.35 -26.76 -11.28
C TYR A 178 -4.21 -26.32 -12.47
N PRO A 179 -3.84 -25.24 -13.17
CA PRO A 179 -4.63 -24.71 -14.28
C PRO A 179 -4.62 -25.62 -15.53
N SER A 180 -3.72 -26.61 -15.57
CA SER A 180 -3.60 -27.62 -16.63
C SER A 180 -4.66 -28.73 -16.53
N LEU A 181 -5.22 -28.98 -15.34
CA LEU A 181 -6.26 -29.98 -15.15
C LEU A 181 -7.56 -29.56 -15.82
N GLU A 182 -8.22 -30.48 -16.51
CA GLU A 182 -9.50 -30.21 -17.13
C GLU A 182 -10.60 -30.04 -16.07
N SER A 183 -11.62 -29.25 -16.40
CA SER A 183 -12.70 -28.95 -15.45
C SER A 183 -13.50 -30.20 -15.06
N GLU A 184 -13.61 -31.16 -15.97
CA GLU A 184 -14.31 -32.42 -15.71
C GLU A 184 -13.43 -33.39 -14.90
N GLU A 185 -12.11 -33.42 -15.10
CA GLU A 185 -11.18 -34.21 -14.27
C GLU A 185 -11.22 -33.79 -12.80
N ILE A 186 -11.27 -32.46 -12.54
CA ILE A 186 -11.38 -31.93 -11.18
C ILE A 186 -12.73 -32.31 -10.55
N LYS A 187 -13.84 -32.16 -11.28
CA LYS A 187 -15.20 -32.46 -10.78
C LYS A 187 -15.40 -33.95 -10.52
N ASP A 188 -14.87 -34.80 -11.38
CA ASP A 188 -14.93 -36.26 -11.23
C ASP A 188 -13.96 -36.77 -10.15
N GLY A 189 -13.09 -35.91 -9.60
CA GLY A 189 -12.07 -36.29 -8.63
C GLY A 189 -11.04 -37.29 -9.19
N LYS A 190 -10.88 -37.34 -10.51
CA LYS A 190 -10.01 -38.31 -11.22
C LYS A 190 -8.60 -37.77 -11.37
N PHE A 191 -7.94 -37.50 -10.26
CA PHE A 191 -6.54 -37.11 -10.24
C PHE A 191 -5.83 -37.76 -9.06
N ASP A 192 -4.57 -38.14 -9.26
CA ASP A 192 -3.76 -38.74 -8.21
C ASP A 192 -3.08 -37.63 -7.37
N ILE A 193 -3.16 -37.77 -6.04
CA ILE A 193 -2.61 -36.76 -5.13
C ILE A 193 -1.07 -36.73 -5.21
N ASP A 194 -0.42 -37.87 -5.40
CA ASP A 194 1.04 -37.94 -5.52
C ASP A 194 1.51 -37.32 -6.85
N GLU A 195 0.74 -37.44 -7.94
CA GLU A 195 0.97 -36.71 -9.20
C GLU A 195 0.88 -35.19 -9.01
N LEU A 196 -0.19 -34.71 -8.35
CA LEU A 196 -0.34 -33.28 -8.03
C LEU A 196 0.77 -32.73 -7.13
N LEU A 197 1.31 -33.56 -6.23
CA LEU A 197 2.43 -33.20 -5.37
C LEU A 197 3.78 -33.29 -6.09
N ALA A 198 3.86 -34.04 -7.18
CA ALA A 198 5.06 -34.18 -8.00
C ALA A 198 5.23 -33.06 -9.03
N GLU A 199 4.17 -32.30 -9.30
CA GLU A 199 4.19 -31.12 -10.17
C GLU A 199 5.38 -30.19 -9.83
N PRO A 200 6.31 -29.90 -10.77
CA PRO A 200 7.61 -29.31 -10.45
C PRO A 200 7.53 -27.99 -9.69
N LEU A 201 6.61 -27.10 -10.08
CA LEU A 201 6.41 -25.80 -9.44
C LEU A 201 5.80 -25.93 -8.04
N VAL A 202 4.87 -26.85 -7.83
CA VAL A 202 4.27 -27.06 -6.51
C VAL A 202 5.31 -27.65 -5.57
N LYS A 203 6.04 -28.66 -6.04
CA LYS A 203 7.09 -29.34 -5.26
C LYS A 203 8.20 -28.39 -4.82
N SER A 204 8.58 -27.41 -5.65
CA SER A 204 9.62 -26.44 -5.30
C SER A 204 9.17 -25.40 -4.27
N LEU A 205 7.86 -25.14 -4.16
CA LEU A 205 7.31 -24.15 -3.24
C LEU A 205 6.95 -24.73 -1.88
N LEU A 206 6.42 -25.96 -1.82
CA LEU A 206 5.89 -26.54 -0.59
C LEU A 206 6.91 -26.57 0.56
N GLY A 207 6.55 -25.96 1.69
CA GLY A 207 7.38 -25.88 2.90
C GLY A 207 8.57 -24.92 2.80
N THR A 208 8.67 -24.14 1.73
CA THR A 208 9.70 -23.11 1.58
C THR A 208 9.24 -21.77 2.14
N VAL A 209 10.22 -20.87 2.30
CA VAL A 209 9.98 -19.47 2.66
C VAL A 209 10.70 -18.60 1.65
N GLU A 210 9.94 -17.87 0.83
CA GLU A 210 10.49 -16.89 -0.11
C GLU A 210 10.67 -15.56 0.61
N ARG A 211 11.87 -14.97 0.50
CA ARG A 211 12.22 -13.72 1.18
C ARG A 211 12.41 -12.62 0.16
N LEU A 212 11.69 -11.53 0.36
CA LEU A 212 11.70 -10.35 -0.49
C LEU A 212 12.15 -9.14 0.33
N ALA A 213 12.87 -8.23 -0.29
CA ALA A 213 13.33 -7.00 0.34
C ALA A 213 13.39 -5.86 -0.67
N SER A 214 13.14 -4.64 -0.21
CA SER A 214 13.23 -3.42 -0.99
C SER A 214 13.47 -2.22 -0.07
N SER A 215 14.03 -1.15 -0.63
CA SER A 215 14.13 0.16 0.02
C SER A 215 12.82 0.95 0.00
N LYS A 216 11.85 0.58 -0.86
CA LYS A 216 10.57 1.27 -1.05
C LYS A 216 9.38 0.32 -0.89
N SER A 217 8.30 0.80 -0.26
CA SER A 217 7.06 0.03 -0.04
C SER A 217 6.38 -0.37 -1.35
N GLU A 218 6.28 0.54 -2.32
CA GLU A 218 5.69 0.26 -3.64
C GLU A 218 6.38 -0.91 -4.38
N ASP A 219 7.71 -0.96 -4.32
CA ASP A 219 8.48 -1.99 -5.01
C ASP A 219 8.31 -3.34 -4.31
N LEU A 220 8.22 -3.36 -2.98
CA LEU A 220 7.86 -4.57 -2.24
C LEU A 220 6.45 -5.06 -2.63
N LEU A 221 5.48 -4.15 -2.76
CA LEU A 221 4.12 -4.48 -3.17
C LEU A 221 4.09 -5.08 -4.59
N LYS A 222 4.89 -4.55 -5.54
CA LYS A 222 5.02 -5.12 -6.89
C LYS A 222 5.53 -6.55 -6.85
N LEU A 223 6.50 -6.85 -5.96
CA LEU A 223 7.04 -8.20 -5.78
C LEU A 223 6.04 -9.15 -5.08
N LEU A 224 5.23 -8.63 -4.15
CA LEU A 224 4.23 -9.41 -3.41
C LEU A 224 2.95 -9.69 -4.21
N LYS A 225 2.60 -8.80 -5.15
CA LYS A 225 1.37 -8.86 -5.95
C LYS A 225 1.02 -10.25 -6.49
N PRO A 226 1.95 -11.03 -7.08
CA PRO A 226 1.64 -12.36 -7.60
C PRO A 226 1.15 -13.36 -6.54
N PHE A 227 1.50 -13.14 -5.27
CA PHE A 227 1.19 -14.05 -4.16
C PHE A 227 -0.03 -13.62 -3.35
N ILE A 228 -0.30 -12.31 -3.28
CA ILE A 228 -1.41 -11.74 -2.48
C ILE A 228 -2.64 -11.47 -3.36
N ASP A 229 -2.45 -11.05 -4.61
CA ASP A 229 -3.55 -10.62 -5.48
C ASP A 229 -4.32 -11.82 -6.04
N SER A 230 -5.64 -11.70 -6.06
CA SER A 230 -6.49 -12.68 -6.71
C SER A 230 -6.47 -12.42 -8.21
N GLN A 231 -5.94 -13.37 -8.99
CA GLN A 231 -6.07 -13.30 -10.45
C GLN A 231 -7.52 -13.57 -10.92
N GLU A 232 -8.51 -12.89 -10.34
CA GLU A 232 -9.87 -12.88 -10.86
C GLU A 232 -10.08 -11.71 -11.83
N LYS A 233 -10.22 -12.07 -13.11
CA LYS A 233 -10.86 -11.33 -14.21
C LYS A 233 -10.69 -9.81 -14.20
N ALA A 234 -9.48 -9.28 -14.39
CA ALA A 234 -9.33 -7.94 -14.95
C ALA A 234 -9.84 -7.95 -16.40
N LEU A 235 -11.02 -7.36 -16.63
CA LEU A 235 -11.52 -6.94 -17.94
C LEU A 235 -11.32 -7.99 -19.07
N GLY A 236 -12.10 -9.07 -19.04
CA GLY A 236 -12.43 -9.84 -20.24
C GLY A 236 -11.35 -10.74 -20.86
N LYS A 237 -10.09 -10.76 -20.40
CA LYS A 237 -9.08 -11.70 -20.89
C LYS A 237 -8.48 -12.52 -19.76
N LYS A 238 -8.92 -13.78 -19.62
CA LYS A 238 -8.12 -14.80 -18.93
C LYS A 238 -6.78 -14.86 -19.65
N GLN A 239 -5.66 -14.84 -18.93
CA GLN A 239 -4.48 -15.54 -19.41
C GLN A 239 -4.65 -17.00 -18.97
N PRO A 240 -5.21 -17.89 -19.81
CA PRO A 240 -5.30 -19.30 -19.47
C PRO A 240 -3.89 -19.85 -19.19
N GLY A 241 -3.74 -20.64 -18.13
CA GLY A 241 -2.53 -21.40 -17.86
C GLY A 241 -1.57 -20.85 -16.80
N LYS A 242 -1.84 -19.71 -16.15
CA LYS A 242 -0.98 -19.20 -15.07
C LYS A 242 -1.46 -19.67 -13.70
N MET A 243 -0.58 -20.34 -12.95
CA MET A 243 -0.84 -20.81 -11.58
C MET A 243 -1.12 -19.62 -10.64
N GLY A 244 -2.15 -19.76 -9.82
CA GLY A 244 -2.42 -18.89 -8.67
C GLY A 244 -1.74 -19.44 -7.42
N TYR A 245 -0.84 -18.65 -6.82
CA TYR A 245 -0.07 -19.09 -5.66
C TYR A 245 -0.86 -19.09 -4.36
N TRP A 246 -1.92 -18.27 -4.26
CA TRP A 246 -2.66 -18.02 -3.02
C TRP A 246 -3.13 -19.27 -2.25
N PRO A 247 -3.52 -20.43 -2.86
CA PRO A 247 -3.89 -21.62 -2.10
C PRO A 247 -2.70 -22.29 -1.41
N LEU A 248 -1.48 -22.10 -1.94
CA LEU A 248 -0.24 -22.64 -1.38
C LEU A 248 0.40 -21.70 -0.36
N VAL A 249 -0.02 -20.43 -0.30
CA VAL A 249 0.53 -19.47 0.66
C VAL A 249 -0.22 -19.60 1.99
N LYS A 250 0.52 -19.94 3.05
CA LYS A 250 -0.02 -20.03 4.41
C LYS A 250 -0.24 -18.65 5.02
N VAL A 251 0.78 -17.80 4.94
CA VAL A 251 0.79 -16.43 5.48
C VAL A 251 1.89 -15.64 4.80
N VAL A 252 1.63 -14.37 4.53
CA VAL A 252 2.66 -13.40 4.16
C VAL A 252 3.00 -12.57 5.39
N LYS A 253 4.27 -12.48 5.74
CA LYS A 253 4.76 -11.63 6.82
C LYS A 253 5.50 -10.46 6.23
N VAL A 254 4.94 -9.27 6.37
CA VAL A 254 5.52 -8.01 5.95
C VAL A 254 6.13 -7.33 7.17
N PHE A 255 7.32 -6.76 7.00
CA PHE A 255 8.00 -6.02 8.04
C PHE A 255 8.31 -4.62 7.55
N VAL A 256 7.84 -3.62 8.30
CA VAL A 256 7.96 -2.20 7.95
C VAL A 256 8.49 -1.37 9.11
N PRO A 257 9.18 -0.25 8.84
CA PRO A 257 9.78 0.59 9.86
C PRO A 257 8.76 1.58 10.46
N SER A 258 7.57 1.13 10.83
CA SER A 258 6.50 1.99 11.37
C SER A 258 6.58 2.08 12.90
N PRO A 259 6.60 3.28 13.51
CA PRO A 259 6.72 3.46 14.96
C PRO A 259 5.65 2.73 15.77
N ILE A 260 4.41 2.67 15.28
CA ILE A 260 3.29 2.03 16.00
C ILE A 260 3.51 0.53 16.20
N LEU A 261 4.23 -0.12 15.28
CA LEU A 261 4.50 -1.56 15.32
C LEU A 261 5.63 -1.92 16.30
N LYS A 262 6.49 -0.95 16.66
CA LYS A 262 7.64 -1.15 17.56
C LYS A 262 7.23 -1.65 18.95
N THR A 263 5.99 -1.37 19.35
CA THR A 263 5.37 -1.80 20.61
C THR A 263 5.05 -3.29 20.67
N GLY A 264 5.28 -4.04 19.59
CA GLY A 264 4.90 -5.46 19.48
C GLY A 264 3.53 -5.67 18.83
N LEU A 265 2.88 -4.60 18.35
CA LEU A 265 1.68 -4.68 17.54
C LEU A 265 1.95 -5.38 16.22
N VAL A 266 1.05 -6.30 15.86
CA VAL A 266 1.00 -6.96 14.56
C VAL A 266 -0.38 -6.72 13.97
N LEU A 267 -0.44 -5.93 12.90
CA LEU A 267 -1.67 -5.73 12.15
C LEU A 267 -1.84 -6.87 11.15
N VAL A 268 -3.02 -7.44 11.04
CA VAL A 268 -3.28 -8.54 10.12
C VAL A 268 -4.39 -8.14 9.16
N ASP A 269 -4.04 -8.01 7.87
CA ASP A 269 -5.05 -7.88 6.82
C ASP A 269 -5.62 -9.26 6.52
N LEU A 270 -6.92 -9.40 6.77
CA LEU A 270 -7.65 -10.64 6.51
C LEU A 270 -8.45 -10.49 5.21
N PRO A 271 -8.57 -11.57 4.42
CA PRO A 271 -9.51 -11.62 3.31
C PRO A 271 -10.91 -11.15 3.76
N GLY A 272 -11.63 -10.46 2.88
CA GLY A 272 -12.98 -10.00 3.21
C GLY A 272 -13.89 -11.17 3.56
N SER A 273 -14.74 -11.02 4.59
CA SER A 273 -15.71 -12.05 5.00
C SER A 273 -16.76 -12.38 3.93
N HIS A 274 -16.87 -11.53 2.90
CA HIS A 274 -17.65 -11.74 1.67
C HIS A 274 -16.74 -11.68 0.43
N ASP A 275 -15.57 -12.31 0.49
CA ASP A 275 -14.80 -12.61 -0.72
C ASP A 275 -15.65 -13.50 -1.65
N SER A 276 -15.53 -13.32 -2.98
CA SER A 276 -16.17 -14.19 -3.98
C SER A 276 -15.75 -15.65 -3.81
N ASN A 277 -14.58 -15.88 -3.22
CA ASN A 277 -14.05 -17.20 -2.93
C ASN A 277 -14.27 -17.57 -1.45
N ALA A 278 -15.23 -18.45 -1.20
CA ALA A 278 -15.59 -18.90 0.14
C ALA A 278 -14.44 -19.61 0.88
N ALA A 279 -13.42 -20.11 0.17
CA ALA A 279 -12.27 -20.77 0.77
C ALA A 279 -11.41 -19.79 1.57
N ARG A 280 -11.36 -18.54 1.10
CA ARG A 280 -10.62 -17.45 1.74
C ARG A 280 -11.33 -16.99 3.01
N SER A 281 -12.66 -16.89 2.97
CA SER A 281 -13.49 -16.58 4.13
C SER A 281 -13.30 -17.61 5.25
N ALA A 282 -13.24 -18.91 4.93
CA ALA A 282 -13.02 -19.96 5.92
C ALA A 282 -11.63 -19.89 6.58
N ILE A 283 -10.58 -19.58 5.81
CA ILE A 283 -9.21 -19.39 6.33
C ILE A 283 -9.15 -18.16 7.25
N ALA A 284 -9.78 -17.05 6.84
CA ALA A 284 -9.85 -15.83 7.64
C ALA A 284 -10.52 -16.07 9.00
N SER A 285 -11.66 -16.77 9.02
CA SER A 285 -12.40 -17.08 10.26
C SER A 285 -11.56 -17.84 11.29
N LYS A 286 -10.77 -18.84 10.86
CA LYS A 286 -9.88 -19.59 11.77
C LYS A 286 -8.74 -18.73 12.33
N TYR A 287 -8.31 -17.71 11.59
CA TYR A 287 -7.25 -16.82 12.04
C TYR A 287 -7.77 -15.77 13.04
N ILE A 288 -9.05 -15.37 12.95
CA ILE A 288 -9.69 -14.45 13.90
C ILE A 288 -9.62 -15.00 15.33
N GLU A 289 -9.78 -16.32 15.51
CA GLU A 289 -9.66 -16.99 16.83
C GLU A 289 -8.26 -16.84 17.46
N GLN A 290 -7.23 -16.60 16.65
CA GLN A 290 -5.84 -16.42 17.11
C GLN A 290 -5.49 -14.94 17.37
N CYS A 291 -6.38 -14.01 17.01
CA CYS A 291 -6.15 -12.59 17.18
C CYS A 291 -6.33 -12.16 18.64
N SER A 292 -5.46 -11.28 19.10
CA SER A 292 -5.55 -10.67 20.43
C SER A 292 -6.62 -9.58 20.51
N GLY A 293 -6.95 -8.96 19.37
CA GLY A 293 -8.02 -7.98 19.21
C GLY A 293 -8.51 -7.92 17.76
N LEU A 294 -9.64 -7.24 17.54
CA LEU A 294 -10.29 -7.19 16.23
C LEU A 294 -10.70 -5.76 15.87
N TRP A 295 -10.33 -5.33 14.68
CA TRP A 295 -10.81 -4.10 14.06
C TRP A 295 -11.84 -4.43 13.00
N VAL A 296 -13.07 -3.96 13.21
CA VAL A 296 -14.20 -4.16 12.31
C VAL A 296 -14.39 -2.88 11.50
N VAL A 297 -14.01 -2.90 10.23
CA VAL A 297 -14.07 -1.75 9.33
C VAL A 297 -15.36 -1.81 8.52
N ALA A 298 -16.15 -0.73 8.58
CA ALA A 298 -17.38 -0.57 7.81
C ALA A 298 -17.49 0.87 7.26
N PRO A 299 -18.00 1.08 6.03
CA PRO A 299 -18.26 2.43 5.52
C PRO A 299 -19.27 3.17 6.41
N ILE A 300 -18.96 4.42 6.76
CA ILE A 300 -19.74 5.20 7.73
C ILE A 300 -21.22 5.34 7.34
N ALA A 301 -21.52 5.47 6.05
CA ALA A 301 -22.87 5.69 5.54
C ALA A 301 -23.85 4.56 5.89
N ARG A 302 -23.36 3.34 6.13
CA ARG A 302 -24.18 2.18 6.51
C ARG A 302 -23.54 1.33 7.61
N ALA A 303 -22.70 1.92 8.45
CA ALA A 303 -21.95 1.18 9.47
C ALA A 303 -22.88 0.43 10.44
N ALA A 304 -24.03 1.00 10.79
CA ALA A 304 -25.02 0.37 11.68
C ALA A 304 -25.72 -0.85 11.04
N ASP A 305 -25.90 -0.83 9.71
CA ASP A 305 -26.61 -1.87 8.94
C ASP A 305 -25.65 -2.85 8.24
N ASP A 306 -24.33 -2.69 8.42
CA ASP A 306 -23.35 -3.57 7.81
C ASP A 306 -23.46 -4.97 8.43
N LYS A 307 -23.84 -5.95 7.62
CA LYS A 307 -24.06 -7.33 8.05
C LYS A 307 -22.80 -7.96 8.66
N VAL A 308 -21.61 -7.59 8.17
CA VAL A 308 -20.35 -8.10 8.71
C VAL A 308 -20.11 -7.53 10.09
N ALA A 309 -20.30 -6.22 10.25
CA ALA A 309 -20.24 -5.59 11.54
C ALA A 309 -21.28 -6.17 12.52
N GLN A 310 -22.53 -6.37 12.09
CA GLN A 310 -23.57 -7.01 12.90
C GLN A 310 -23.27 -8.47 13.24
N THR A 311 -22.57 -9.21 12.38
CA THR A 311 -22.18 -10.60 12.65
C THR A 311 -21.10 -10.63 13.72
N TYR A 312 -20.04 -9.84 13.58
CA TYR A 312 -18.98 -9.75 14.58
C TYR A 312 -19.42 -9.01 15.85
N LEU A 313 -20.42 -8.14 15.79
CA LEU A 313 -21.03 -7.49 16.95
C LEU A 313 -22.31 -8.19 17.40
N GLY A 314 -22.61 -9.37 16.88
CA GLY A 314 -23.83 -10.11 17.19
C GLY A 314 -23.75 -10.78 18.55
N ASP A 315 -24.91 -11.00 19.19
CA ASP A 315 -24.99 -11.48 20.57
C ASP A 315 -24.21 -12.79 20.81
N ASN A 316 -24.11 -13.68 19.82
CA ASN A 316 -23.37 -14.94 19.96
C ASN A 316 -21.86 -14.71 20.02
N PHE A 317 -21.30 -13.90 19.12
CA PHE A 317 -19.87 -13.58 19.11
C PHE A 317 -19.50 -12.69 20.30
N LYS A 318 -20.36 -11.73 20.65
CA LYS A 318 -20.21 -10.91 21.86
C LYS A 318 -20.21 -11.76 23.13
N ARG A 319 -21.14 -12.70 23.27
CA ARG A 319 -21.17 -13.61 24.44
C ARG A 319 -19.91 -14.46 24.50
N GLN A 320 -19.47 -15.04 23.38
CA GLN A 320 -18.23 -15.81 23.32
C GLN A 320 -17.03 -14.97 23.77
N LEU A 321 -16.87 -13.75 23.25
CA LEU A 321 -15.82 -12.84 23.66
C LEU A 321 -15.94 -12.35 25.11
N GLN A 322 -17.15 -12.24 25.66
CA GLN A 322 -17.38 -11.92 27.07
C GLN A 322 -16.95 -13.08 27.97
N PHE A 323 -17.25 -14.33 27.59
CA PHE A 323 -16.78 -15.53 28.30
C PHE A 323 -15.25 -15.70 28.22
N ASP A 324 -14.65 -15.35 27.07
CA ASP A 324 -13.20 -15.42 26.85
C ASP A 324 -12.43 -14.21 27.41
N GLY A 325 -13.14 -13.20 27.96
CA GLY A 325 -12.53 -11.98 28.52
C GLY A 325 -11.90 -11.04 27.49
N THR A 326 -12.16 -11.27 26.20
CA THR A 326 -11.60 -10.53 25.04
C THR A 326 -12.56 -9.48 24.47
N TYR A 327 -13.78 -9.36 25.00
CA TYR A 327 -14.79 -8.38 24.56
C TYR A 327 -14.28 -6.93 24.54
N SER A 328 -13.41 -6.56 25.48
CA SER A 328 -12.80 -5.22 25.57
C SER A 328 -11.80 -4.91 24.44
N ARG A 329 -11.53 -5.86 23.54
CA ARG A 329 -10.49 -5.75 22.50
C ARG A 329 -11.04 -5.68 21.07
N MET A 330 -12.33 -5.37 20.93
CA MET A 330 -12.96 -5.07 19.65
C MET A 330 -13.05 -3.56 19.43
N THR A 331 -12.75 -3.11 18.21
CA THR A 331 -12.88 -1.72 17.79
C THR A 331 -13.63 -1.65 16.47
N VAL A 332 -14.64 -0.79 16.37
CA VAL A 332 -15.37 -0.53 15.12
C VAL A 332 -14.80 0.73 14.48
N ILE A 333 -14.41 0.64 13.21
CA ILE A 333 -13.84 1.74 12.45
C ILE A 333 -14.82 2.11 11.34
N CYS A 334 -15.41 3.29 11.44
CA CYS A 334 -16.24 3.87 10.40
C CYS A 334 -15.35 4.52 9.34
N SER A 335 -15.11 3.82 8.24
CA SER A 335 -14.31 4.31 7.12
C SER A 335 -15.09 5.23 6.19
N LYS A 336 -14.40 5.89 5.25
CA LYS A 336 -15.02 6.81 4.27
C LYS A 336 -15.84 7.92 4.93
N ALA A 337 -15.32 8.50 6.00
CA ALA A 337 -15.98 9.56 6.77
C ALA A 337 -16.25 10.82 5.93
N ASP A 338 -15.49 10.99 4.84
CA ASP A 338 -15.65 12.00 3.81
C ASP A 338 -16.91 11.81 2.94
N ASP A 339 -17.41 10.58 2.81
CA ASP A 339 -18.62 10.22 2.04
C ASP A 339 -19.89 10.32 2.90
N ILE A 340 -20.05 11.44 3.61
CA ILE A 340 -21.26 11.77 4.36
C ILE A 340 -21.86 13.06 3.82
N SER A 341 -23.16 13.01 3.56
CA SER A 341 -23.95 14.22 3.34
C SER A 341 -24.06 15.00 4.66
N VAL A 342 -23.21 16.01 4.83
CA VAL A 342 -23.21 16.86 6.03
C VAL A 342 -24.59 17.47 6.28
N THR A 343 -25.30 17.88 5.23
CA THR A 343 -26.65 18.46 5.34
C THR A 343 -27.70 17.49 5.85
N GLU A 344 -27.54 16.19 5.59
CA GLU A 344 -28.41 15.14 6.13
C GLU A 344 -28.02 14.78 7.56
N ALA A 345 -26.72 14.60 7.82
CA ALA A 345 -26.19 14.28 9.15
C ALA A 345 -26.56 15.33 10.20
N LEU A 346 -26.56 16.62 9.82
CA LEU A 346 -26.97 17.74 10.69
C LEU A 346 -28.37 17.58 11.28
N LYS A 347 -29.29 16.86 10.62
CA LYS A 347 -30.66 16.65 11.10
C LYS A 347 -30.76 15.67 12.27
N TYR A 348 -29.73 14.83 12.44
CA TYR A 348 -29.73 13.74 13.41
C TYR A 348 -28.72 13.97 14.55
N LEU A 349 -27.96 15.07 14.51
CA LEU A 349 -26.98 15.41 15.54
C LEU A 349 -27.67 16.04 16.77
N PRO A 350 -27.32 15.62 18.00
CA PRO A 350 -27.90 16.16 19.22
C PRO A 350 -27.59 17.66 19.44
N GLU A 351 -26.49 18.17 18.89
CA GLU A 351 -26.04 19.57 18.95
C GLU A 351 -26.26 20.29 17.61
N GLU A 352 -27.47 20.19 17.07
CA GLU A 352 -27.84 20.67 15.73
C GLU A 352 -27.50 22.14 15.47
N ALA A 353 -27.61 23.01 16.48
CA ALA A 353 -27.39 24.45 16.32
C ALA A 353 -25.91 24.82 16.08
N GLU A 354 -25.00 24.27 16.88
CA GLU A 354 -23.57 24.51 16.76
C GLU A 354 -23.01 23.88 15.47
N ALA A 355 -23.44 22.66 15.17
CA ALA A 355 -23.04 21.97 13.95
C ALA A 355 -23.51 22.71 12.68
N LYS A 356 -24.72 23.31 12.70
CA LYS A 356 -25.21 24.16 11.61
C LYS A 356 -24.40 25.44 11.45
N GLN A 357 -23.99 26.08 12.56
CA GLN A 357 -23.15 27.28 12.54
C GLN A 357 -21.78 26.97 11.94
N LEU A 358 -21.14 25.89 12.38
CA LEU A 358 -19.87 25.42 11.83
C LEU A 358 -19.99 25.09 10.34
N HIS A 359 -21.06 24.40 9.92
CA HIS A 359 -21.27 24.09 8.51
C HIS A 359 -21.49 25.35 7.65
N ALA A 360 -22.23 26.34 8.16
CA ALA A 360 -22.40 27.62 7.49
C ALA A 360 -21.07 28.38 7.36
N HIS A 361 -20.23 28.34 8.41
CA HIS A 361 -18.91 28.94 8.39
C HIS A 361 -17.98 28.28 7.36
N ILE A 362 -17.96 26.93 7.31
CA ILE A 362 -17.20 26.18 6.30
C ILE A 362 -17.64 26.57 4.88
N ARG A 363 -18.95 26.64 4.61
CA ARG A 363 -19.48 27.06 3.30
C ARG A 363 -19.10 28.48 2.89
N LEU A 364 -18.91 29.38 3.86
CA LEU A 364 -18.45 30.74 3.59
C LEU A 364 -16.95 30.78 3.26
N LEU A 365 -16.15 29.91 3.89
CA LEU A 365 -14.71 29.83 3.67
C LEU A 365 -14.31 29.03 2.42
N GLU A 366 -15.07 28.01 2.02
CA GLU A 366 -14.84 27.20 0.81
C GLU A 366 -14.52 28.03 -0.45
N PRO A 367 -15.31 29.07 -0.83
CA PRO A 367 -14.99 29.88 -2.00
C PRO A 367 -13.73 30.73 -1.83
N GLU A 368 -13.38 31.14 -0.61
CA GLU A 368 -12.13 31.87 -0.34
C GLU A 368 -10.93 30.94 -0.44
N CYS A 369 -11.00 29.76 0.17
CA CYS A 369 -9.99 28.71 0.04
C CYS A 369 -9.78 28.34 -1.43
N LYS A 370 -10.86 28.17 -2.20
CA LYS A 370 -10.75 27.85 -3.63
C LYS A 370 -10.06 28.96 -4.43
N LYS A 371 -10.40 30.23 -4.17
CA LYS A 371 -9.72 31.37 -4.82
C LYS A 371 -8.25 31.46 -4.44
N LEU A 372 -7.90 31.16 -3.19
CA LEU A 372 -6.51 31.14 -2.73
C LEU A 372 -5.75 29.98 -3.36
N GLN A 373 -6.36 28.79 -3.47
CA GLN A 373 -5.81 27.63 -4.15
C GLN A 373 -5.53 27.93 -5.63
N GLU A 374 -6.51 28.50 -6.35
CA GLU A 374 -6.35 28.90 -7.75
C GLU A 374 -5.22 29.92 -7.93
N LYS A 375 -5.03 30.85 -6.99
CA LYS A 375 -3.90 31.78 -7.01
C LYS A 375 -2.57 31.08 -6.74
N LEU A 376 -2.54 30.14 -5.80
CA LEU A 376 -1.35 29.36 -5.48
C LEU A 376 -0.91 28.53 -6.69
N ASP A 377 -1.84 27.82 -7.34
CA ASP A 377 -1.56 27.03 -8.54
C ASP A 377 -1.00 27.89 -9.69
N ILE A 378 -1.51 29.11 -9.88
CA ILE A 378 -1.01 30.05 -10.89
C ILE A 378 0.43 30.50 -10.56
N LEU A 379 0.72 30.78 -9.29
CA LEU A 379 2.05 31.18 -8.84
C LEU A 379 3.05 30.03 -8.96
N GLU A 380 2.68 28.81 -8.55
CA GLU A 380 3.52 27.61 -8.69
C GLU A 380 3.84 27.28 -10.16
N GLN A 381 2.84 27.40 -11.05
CA GLN A 381 3.06 27.27 -12.49
C GLN A 381 4.00 28.35 -13.02
N GLY A 382 3.79 29.60 -12.61
CA GLY A 382 4.66 30.73 -12.98
C GLY A 382 6.09 30.55 -12.50
N GLU A 383 6.30 30.03 -11.28
CA GLU A 383 7.63 29.74 -10.74
C GLU A 383 8.31 28.62 -11.55
N THR A 384 7.57 27.54 -11.86
CA THR A 384 8.09 26.42 -12.64
C THR A 384 8.49 26.85 -14.07
N GLU A 385 7.67 27.68 -14.72
CA GLU A 385 7.97 28.26 -16.04
C GLU A 385 9.20 29.17 -15.98
N ALA A 386 9.28 30.07 -14.99
CA ALA A 386 10.44 30.93 -14.79
C ALA A 386 11.72 30.12 -14.55
N TYR A 387 11.64 29.03 -13.80
CA TYR A 387 12.78 28.13 -13.56
C TYR A 387 13.26 27.48 -14.87
N GLY A 388 12.33 27.01 -15.71
CA GLY A 388 12.65 26.45 -17.02
C GLY A 388 13.26 27.48 -17.99
N GLU A 389 12.74 28.72 -18.00
CA GLU A 389 13.30 29.82 -18.79
C GLU A 389 14.71 30.21 -18.32
N ILE A 390 14.95 30.22 -17.01
CA ILE A 390 16.26 30.46 -16.42
C ILE A 390 17.25 29.36 -16.84
N GLU A 391 16.85 28.08 -16.77
CA GLU A 391 17.72 26.95 -17.16
C GLU A 391 18.09 27.01 -18.65
N GLN A 392 17.13 27.35 -19.51
CA GLN A 392 17.37 27.55 -20.94
C GLN A 392 18.32 28.72 -21.20
N CYS A 393 18.11 29.86 -20.51
CA CYS A 393 18.99 31.02 -20.62
C CYS A 393 20.41 30.73 -20.12
N LEU A 394 20.56 30.02 -19.01
CA LEU A 394 21.87 29.60 -18.47
C LEU A 394 22.60 28.67 -19.45
N THR A 395 21.88 27.71 -20.04
CA THR A 395 22.45 26.81 -21.06
C THR A 395 22.92 27.59 -22.28
N TYR A 396 22.13 28.56 -22.75
CA TYR A 396 22.50 29.43 -23.86
C TYR A 396 23.71 30.32 -23.54
N ILE A 397 23.75 30.92 -22.35
CA ILE A 397 24.89 31.71 -21.87
C ILE A 397 26.15 30.85 -21.77
N GLY A 398 26.04 29.62 -21.25
CA GLY A 398 27.14 28.66 -21.18
C GLY A 398 27.70 28.32 -22.56
N GLY A 399 26.81 28.08 -23.54
CA GLY A 399 27.20 27.85 -24.93
C GLY A 399 27.90 29.06 -25.57
N LEU A 400 27.38 30.27 -25.35
CA LEU A 400 28.00 31.52 -25.82
C LEU A 400 29.39 31.72 -25.22
N ARG A 401 29.55 31.48 -23.90
CA ARG A 401 30.84 31.62 -23.21
C ARG A 401 31.87 30.64 -23.74
N SER A 402 31.52 29.36 -23.89
CA SER A 402 32.42 28.36 -24.46
C SER A 402 32.86 28.74 -25.88
N ALA A 403 31.92 29.14 -26.75
CA ALA A 403 32.24 29.51 -28.12
C ALA A 403 33.14 30.76 -28.22
N ILE A 404 33.00 31.71 -27.28
CA ILE A 404 33.88 32.88 -27.19
C ILE A 404 35.28 32.48 -26.69
N ASP A 405 35.36 31.63 -25.67
CA ASP A 405 36.64 31.20 -25.08
C ASP A 405 37.45 30.31 -26.04
N ASP A 406 36.78 29.52 -26.88
CA ASP A 406 37.40 28.64 -27.89
C ASP A 406 37.83 29.40 -29.18
N SER A 407 37.49 30.68 -29.32
CA SER A 407 37.81 31.48 -30.52
C SER A 407 39.24 32.04 -30.49
N ALA A 408 40.03 31.73 -31.53
CA ALA A 408 41.44 32.16 -31.65
C ALA A 408 41.65 33.38 -32.56
N ASP A 409 40.71 33.67 -33.48
CA ASP A 409 40.77 34.75 -34.46
C ASP A 409 39.64 35.79 -34.24
N GLU A 410 39.90 37.08 -34.47
CA GLU A 410 38.93 38.16 -34.21
C GLU A 410 37.69 38.13 -35.12
N ASP A 411 37.75 37.42 -36.25
CA ASP A 411 36.81 37.57 -37.37
C ASP A 411 35.77 36.44 -37.51
N ASP A 412 35.82 35.34 -36.72
CA ASP A 412 34.80 34.28 -36.82
C ASP A 412 34.59 33.48 -35.51
N VAL A 413 33.34 33.43 -35.03
CA VAL A 413 32.88 32.59 -33.90
C VAL A 413 31.76 31.67 -34.38
N ILE A 414 31.96 30.37 -34.22
CA ILE A 414 30.94 29.36 -34.55
C ILE A 414 30.02 29.20 -33.34
N LEU A 415 28.78 29.66 -33.47
CA LEU A 415 27.75 29.45 -32.46
C LEU A 415 26.91 28.22 -32.76
N PHE A 416 26.66 27.46 -31.71
CA PHE A 416 25.64 26.44 -31.69
C PHE A 416 24.32 27.08 -31.25
N SER A 417 23.31 27.12 -32.12
CA SER A 417 21.99 27.68 -31.80
C SER A 417 21.07 26.58 -31.27
N PRO A 418 20.69 26.56 -29.99
CA PRO A 418 19.62 25.71 -29.51
C PRO A 418 18.30 26.42 -29.81
N ARG A 419 17.91 26.52 -31.09
CA ARG A 419 16.55 26.97 -31.42
C ARG A 419 15.57 25.91 -30.95
N ALA A 420 14.95 26.17 -29.81
CA ALA A 420 13.71 25.53 -29.41
C ALA A 420 12.72 25.59 -30.58
N SER A 421 12.21 24.42 -30.96
CA SER A 421 11.12 24.24 -31.89
C SER A 421 9.98 25.22 -31.58
N ARG A 422 9.83 26.29 -32.37
CA ARG A 422 8.59 27.07 -32.41
C ARG A 422 7.48 26.15 -32.96
N LYS A 423 6.80 25.41 -32.08
CA LYS A 423 5.48 24.87 -32.42
C LYS A 423 4.59 26.06 -32.76
N ARG A 424 4.08 26.10 -34.00
CA ARG A 424 2.99 27.01 -34.39
C ARG A 424 1.89 26.95 -33.32
N PRO A 425 1.27 28.07 -32.92
CA PRO A 425 0.19 28.03 -31.96
C PRO A 425 -0.94 27.20 -32.57
N THR A 426 -1.24 26.08 -31.93
CA THR A 426 -2.42 25.27 -32.24
C THR A 426 -3.62 26.16 -32.01
N ARG A 427 -4.35 26.45 -33.09
CA ARG A 427 -5.61 27.19 -33.10
C ARG A 427 -6.50 26.69 -31.96
N GLU A 428 -6.80 27.56 -31.00
CA GLU A 428 -7.80 27.32 -29.95
C GLU A 428 -9.10 26.83 -30.62
N LYS A 429 -9.42 25.55 -30.43
CA LYS A 429 -10.78 25.07 -30.60
C LYS A 429 -11.57 25.56 -29.39
N THR A 430 -12.15 26.75 -29.54
CA THR A 430 -13.25 27.20 -28.69
C THR A 430 -14.42 26.23 -28.86
N SER A 431 -14.54 25.28 -27.94
CA SER A 431 -15.77 24.49 -27.80
C SER A 431 -16.81 25.34 -27.10
N LYS A 432 -17.70 25.98 -27.87
CA LYS A 432 -19.05 26.33 -27.40
C LYS A 432 -20.06 25.34 -28.00
N PRO A 433 -21.07 24.91 -27.24
CA PRO A 433 -22.01 23.89 -27.69
C PRO A 433 -23.11 24.53 -28.55
N SER A 434 -23.24 24.12 -29.82
CA SER A 434 -24.43 24.42 -30.60
C SER A 434 -25.26 23.15 -30.82
N LYS A 435 -26.42 23.12 -30.17
CA LYS A 435 -27.54 22.22 -30.48
C LYS A 435 -27.83 22.21 -31.98
N ARG A 436 -27.94 21.02 -32.59
CA ARG A 436 -28.97 20.72 -33.60
C ARG A 436 -29.06 19.22 -33.93
N THR A 437 -30.15 18.61 -33.45
CA THR A 437 -31.06 17.69 -34.15
C THR A 437 -30.52 16.50 -34.96
N ARG A 438 -30.72 15.32 -34.33
CA ARG A 438 -31.11 13.99 -34.85
C ARG A 438 -31.76 13.94 -36.26
N ARG A 439 -31.25 13.04 -37.12
CA ARG A 439 -31.92 12.13 -38.10
C ARG A 439 -30.81 11.44 -38.93
N GLN A 440 -30.41 10.19 -38.70
CA GLN A 440 -30.96 8.87 -39.09
C GLN A 440 -30.88 8.52 -40.61
N ARG A 441 -30.24 7.36 -40.89
CA ARG A 441 -30.26 6.48 -42.10
C ARG A 441 -29.38 6.86 -43.29
N ASP A 442 -28.77 5.98 -44.09
CA ASP A 442 -28.52 4.51 -44.15
C ASP A 442 -27.40 4.29 -45.23
N ASP A 443 -26.73 3.13 -45.15
CA ASP A 443 -26.10 2.26 -46.18
C ASP A 443 -25.07 2.69 -47.26
N ASP A 444 -24.07 1.79 -47.35
CA ASP A 444 -23.44 1.13 -48.50
C ASP A 444 -22.29 1.69 -49.36
N SER A 445 -21.32 0.76 -49.54
CA SER A 445 -20.50 0.42 -50.72
C SER A 445 -19.09 1.01 -50.95
N GLU A 446 -18.12 0.11 -50.77
CA GLU A 446 -17.07 -0.39 -51.70
C GLU A 446 -16.07 0.54 -52.43
N ASP A 447 -14.79 0.15 -52.23
CA ASP A 447 -13.64 0.09 -53.14
C ASP A 447 -13.20 1.29 -53.98
N SER A 448 -11.93 1.72 -53.78
CA SER A 448 -10.91 1.62 -54.84
C SER A 448 -9.47 1.78 -54.32
N ASP A 449 -8.64 0.86 -54.79
CA ASP A 449 -7.19 0.70 -54.69
C ASP A 449 -6.39 1.85 -55.32
N SER A 450 -5.28 2.25 -54.69
CA SER A 450 -4.04 2.57 -55.42
C SER A 450 -2.82 2.55 -54.48
N THR A 451 -1.95 1.59 -54.75
CA THR A 451 -0.54 1.53 -54.36
C THR A 451 0.23 2.75 -54.84
N LEU A 452 1.23 3.19 -54.04
CA LEU A 452 2.59 3.58 -54.48
C LEU A 452 3.38 4.28 -53.35
N GLY A 453 4.58 3.78 -53.08
CA GLY A 453 5.72 4.59 -52.63
C GLY A 453 6.06 4.57 -51.14
N ASP A 454 6.86 3.58 -50.72
CA ASP A 454 7.85 3.80 -49.66
C ASP A 454 8.82 4.90 -50.13
N GLU A 455 8.71 6.11 -49.57
CA GLU A 455 9.79 7.09 -49.59
C GLU A 455 10.48 7.11 -48.22
N PRO A 456 11.82 7.10 -48.16
CA PRO A 456 12.55 7.09 -46.91
C PRO A 456 12.36 8.43 -46.19
N ILE A 457 12.03 8.37 -44.90
CA ILE A 457 12.08 9.52 -44.00
C ILE A 457 13.54 9.98 -43.93
N VAL A 458 13.86 11.06 -44.64
CA VAL A 458 15.13 11.77 -44.49
C VAL A 458 15.14 12.39 -43.09
N LEU A 459 15.91 11.77 -42.20
CA LEU A 459 16.30 12.33 -40.91
C LEU A 459 17.50 13.25 -41.14
N GLU A 460 17.28 14.49 -41.55
CA GLU A 460 18.31 15.52 -41.48
C GLU A 460 17.66 16.84 -41.04
N ASP A 461 17.95 17.24 -39.81
CA ASP A 461 18.60 18.52 -39.58
C ASP A 461 19.23 18.50 -38.19
N GLY A 462 20.56 18.43 -38.17
CA GLY A 462 21.34 18.73 -36.98
C GLY A 462 21.18 20.21 -36.58
N PRO A 463 21.50 20.57 -35.34
CA PRO A 463 21.39 21.94 -34.83
C PRO A 463 22.10 22.94 -35.75
N GLU A 464 21.38 23.98 -36.16
CA GLU A 464 21.89 25.06 -37.03
C GLU A 464 23.11 25.72 -36.36
N LYS A 465 24.26 25.66 -37.05
CA LYS A 465 25.47 26.39 -36.66
C LYS A 465 25.42 27.77 -37.30
N GLU A 466 25.35 28.82 -36.48
CA GLU A 466 25.42 30.21 -36.96
C GLU A 466 26.86 30.70 -36.83
N HIS A 467 27.44 31.16 -37.95
CA HIS A 467 28.72 31.87 -37.94
C HIS A 467 28.45 33.35 -37.67
N ILE A 468 29.01 33.88 -36.58
CA ILE A 468 28.89 35.30 -36.24
C ILE A 468 30.23 35.88 -35.81
N SER A 469 30.37 37.20 -35.85
CA SER A 469 31.60 37.85 -35.40
C SER A 469 31.75 37.80 -33.87
N LEU A 470 32.99 37.86 -33.37
CA LEU A 470 33.29 37.93 -31.94
C LEU A 470 32.61 39.13 -31.24
N LYS A 471 32.44 40.24 -31.97
CA LYS A 471 31.77 41.46 -31.48
C LYS A 471 30.26 41.23 -31.28
N GLU A 472 29.62 40.49 -32.17
CA GLU A 472 28.21 40.13 -32.06
C GLU A 472 27.98 39.10 -30.96
N ALA A 473 28.86 38.09 -30.83
CA ALA A 473 28.77 37.10 -29.75
C ALA A 473 28.82 37.76 -28.36
N LYS A 474 29.77 38.69 -28.15
CA LYS A 474 29.87 39.49 -26.91
C LYS A 474 28.67 40.42 -26.68
N ARG A 475 27.98 40.84 -27.74
CA ARG A 475 26.74 41.61 -27.62
C ARG A 475 25.59 40.71 -27.18
N TRP A 476 25.40 39.56 -27.81
CA TRP A 476 24.36 38.59 -27.45
C TRP A 476 24.54 38.05 -26.04
N LEU A 477 25.78 37.82 -25.59
CA LEU A 477 26.07 37.43 -24.21
C LEU A 477 25.57 38.48 -23.21
N ARG A 478 25.84 39.78 -23.44
CA ARG A 478 25.36 40.86 -22.57
C ARG A 478 23.84 40.99 -22.58
N GLU A 479 23.21 40.81 -23.74
CA GLU A 479 21.75 40.82 -23.87
C GLU A 479 21.12 39.63 -23.12
N ALA A 480 21.72 38.43 -23.22
CA ALA A 480 21.28 37.23 -22.52
C ALA A 480 21.48 37.32 -20.99
N GLU A 481 22.62 37.85 -20.52
CA GLU A 481 22.87 38.10 -19.09
C GLU A 481 21.89 39.14 -18.52
N SER A 482 21.57 40.19 -19.29
CA SER A 482 20.54 41.15 -18.91
C SER A 482 19.15 40.51 -18.85
N HIS A 483 18.83 39.58 -19.75
CA HIS A 483 17.57 38.85 -19.74
C HIS A 483 17.48 37.90 -18.54
N LEU A 484 18.56 37.17 -18.25
CA LEU A 484 18.66 36.29 -17.09
C LEU A 484 18.38 37.04 -15.78
N ASN A 485 18.96 38.22 -15.58
CA ASN A 485 18.70 39.04 -14.39
C ASN A 485 17.22 39.44 -14.25
N LYS A 486 16.55 39.72 -15.37
CA LYS A 486 15.10 40.00 -15.36
C LYS A 486 14.27 38.77 -14.98
N LEU A 487 14.67 37.59 -15.46
CA LEU A 487 13.99 36.34 -15.13
C LEU A 487 14.18 35.95 -13.66
N ILE A 488 15.38 36.15 -13.11
CA ILE A 488 15.66 35.95 -11.68
C ILE A 488 14.79 36.87 -10.82
N SER A 489 14.73 38.17 -11.16
CA SER A 489 13.87 39.13 -10.44
C SER A 489 12.38 38.76 -10.53
N LYS A 490 11.90 38.30 -11.70
CA LYS A 490 10.52 37.83 -11.88
C LYS A 490 10.23 36.60 -11.02
N ARG A 491 11.19 35.68 -10.86
CA ARG A 491 11.06 34.52 -9.98
C ARG A 491 10.99 34.94 -8.51
N GLU A 492 11.81 35.88 -8.08
CA GLU A 492 11.78 36.41 -6.70
C GLU A 492 10.45 37.10 -6.36
N GLU A 493 9.75 37.65 -7.35
CA GLU A 493 8.40 38.22 -7.17
C GLU A 493 7.29 37.14 -7.12
N LEU A 494 7.53 35.95 -7.65
CA LEU A 494 6.59 34.83 -7.67
C LEU A 494 6.71 33.92 -6.44
N SER A 495 7.91 33.84 -5.86
CA SER A 495 8.20 33.16 -4.58
C SER A 495 7.74 33.98 -3.38
#